data_AF-A0A151CDR9-F1
#
_entry.id   AF-A0A151CDR9-F1
#
_cell.length_a   1.000
_cell.length_b   1.000
_cell.length_c   1.000
_cell.angle_alpha   90.00
_cell.angle_beta   90.00
_cell.angle_gamma   90.00
#
_symmetry.space_group_name_H-M   'P 1'
#
loop_
_entity.id
_entity.type
_entity.pdbx_description
1 polymer ?
#
loop_
_entity_poly.entity_id
_entity_poly.type
_entity_poly.pdbx_seq_one_letter_code
_entity_poly.pdbx_strand_id
1 'polypeptide(L)' 'MKTIRLDIDDSIFDKVMYFLNHLPKKDVKVNIEESQKEPKHRKLMALSIKTKGFKFDREEAHAR' A
#
# COMPACT_ATOMS: atom_id res chain seq x y z
N MET A 1 -13.26 6.72 29.40
CA MET A 1 -12.06 7.26 28.72
C MET A 1 -12.51 7.93 27.43
N LYS A 2 -11.95 9.08 27.06
CA LYS A 2 -12.27 9.77 25.80
C LYS A 2 -11.11 9.57 24.82
N THR A 3 -11.41 9.43 23.54
CA THR A 3 -10.42 9.25 22.47
C THR A 3 -10.51 10.41 21.49
N ILE A 4 -9.36 10.88 21.03
CA ILE A 4 -9.22 11.93 20.04
C ILE A 4 -8.39 11.34 18.89
N ARG A 5 -8.84 11.56 17.65
CA ARG A 5 -8.06 11.30 16.44
C ARG A 5 -7.54 12.62 15.92
N LEU A 6 -6.27 12.67 15.58
CA LEU A 6 -5.58 13.85 15.05
C LEU A 6 -5.02 13.48 13.68
N ASP A 7 -5.49 14.16 12.64
CA ASP A 7 -4.83 14.15 11.34
C ASP A 7 -3.77 15.24 11.35
N ILE A 8 -2.50 14.83 11.26
CA ILE A 8 -1.33 15.69 11.44
C ILE A 8 -0.52 15.63 10.15
N ASP A 9 -0.06 16.78 9.68
CA ASP A 9 0.87 16.85 8.56
C ASP A 9 2.27 16.41 9.00
N ASP A 10 2.98 15.67 8.14
CA ASP A 10 4.31 15.12 8.43
C ASP A 10 5.31 16.21 8.85
N SER A 11 5.19 17.44 8.34
CA SER A 11 6.08 18.56 8.67
C SER A 11 6.03 18.99 10.13
N ILE A 12 4.95 18.67 10.85
CA ILE A 12 4.76 19.01 12.27
C ILE A 12 4.67 17.77 13.17
N PHE A 13 4.75 16.57 12.60
CA PHE A 13 4.60 15.31 13.33
C PHE A 13 5.54 15.23 14.55
N ASP A 14 6.82 15.54 14.36
CA ASP A 14 7.83 15.51 15.44
C ASP A 14 7.49 16.44 16.60
N LYS A 15 6.97 17.64 16.30
CA LYS A 15 6.57 18.63 17.32
C LYS A 15 5.37 18.14 18.12
N VAL A 16 4.39 17.56 17.42
CA VAL A 16 3.20 17.01 18.08
C VAL A 16 3.58 15.80 18.93
N MET A 17 4.43 14.92 18.42
CA MET A 17 4.92 13.74 19.15
C MET A 17 5.73 14.15 20.39
N TYR A 18 6.58 15.19 20.27
CA TYR A 18 7.28 15.77 21.40
C TYR A 18 6.31 16.26 22.48
N PHE A 19 5.28 17.02 22.10
CA PHE A 19 4.26 17.51 23.04
C PHE A 19 3.53 16.35 23.75
N LEU A 20 3.09 15.34 22.99
CA LEU A 20 2.39 14.18 23.53
C LEU A 20 3.26 13.38 24.51
N ASN A 21 4.57 13.29 24.26
CA ASN A 21 5.52 12.62 25.15
C ASN A 21 5.75 13.34 26.49
N HIS A 22 5.47 14.64 26.57
CA HIS A 22 5.59 15.44 27.79
C HIS A 22 4.34 15.41 28.66
N LEU A 23 3.24 14.84 28.18
CA LEU A 23 2.02 14.70 28.97
C LEU A 23 2.22 13.64 30.08
N PRO A 24 1.53 13.80 31.24
CA PRO A 24 1.56 12.81 32.30
C PRO A 24 1.11 11.43 31.79
N LYS A 25 2.04 10.47 31.72
CA LYS A 25 1.79 9.10 31.21
C LYS A 25 0.76 8.31 32.03
N LYS A 26 0.42 8.76 33.25
CA LYS A 26 -0.65 8.18 34.06
C LYS A 26 -2.04 8.49 33.51
N ASP A 27 -2.19 9.63 32.83
CA ASP A 27 -3.50 10.16 32.45
C ASP A 27 -3.75 10.06 30.94
N VAL A 28 -2.69 9.91 30.14
CA VAL A 28 -2.75 9.90 28.67
C VAL A 28 -2.05 8.67 28.11
N LYS A 29 -2.76 7.93 27.25
CA LYS A 29 -2.23 6.81 26.47
C LYS A 29 -2.20 7.19 24.99
N VAL A 30 -1.01 7.21 24.41
CA VAL A 30 -0.78 7.51 22.99
C VAL A 30 -0.75 6.19 22.22
N ASN A 31 -1.66 6.03 21.25
CA ASN A 31 -1.66 4.91 20.31
C ASN A 31 -1.39 5.49 18.91
N ILE A 32 -0.37 4.98 18.21
CA ILE A 32 -0.04 5.39 16.86
C ILE A 32 -0.52 4.29 15.92
N GLU A 33 -1.47 4.61 15.05
CA GLU A 33 -1.92 3.72 13.98
C GLU A 33 -1.23 4.17 12.69
N GLU A 34 -0.09 3.56 12.36
CA GLU A 34 0.53 3.76 11.06
C GLU A 34 -0.38 3.16 9.99
N SER A 35 -0.93 4.01 9.13
CA SER A 35 -1.70 3.54 7.99
C SER A 35 -0.75 2.81 7.04
N GLN A 36 -0.67 1.48 7.14
CA GLN A 36 0.06 0.64 6.20
C GLN A 36 -0.58 0.75 4.81
N LYS A 37 -0.18 1.75 4.04
CA LYS A 37 -0.42 1.80 2.60
C LYS A 37 0.60 0.91 1.90
N GLU A 38 0.52 -0.39 2.11
CA GLU A 38 1.21 -1.31 1.20
C GLU A 38 0.41 -1.41 -0.10
N PRO A 39 0.98 -1.03 -1.26
CA PRO A 39 0.33 -1.31 -2.53
C PRO A 39 0.32 -2.82 -2.73
N LYS A 40 -0.86 -3.45 -2.64
CA LYS A 40 -1.01 -4.86 -3.02
C LYS A 40 -0.55 -5.02 -4.47
N HIS A 41 0.65 -5.55 -4.68
CA HIS A 41 1.10 -6.01 -5.99
C HIS A 41 0.10 -7.05 -6.48
N ARG A 42 -0.76 -6.65 -7.42
CA ARG A 42 -1.66 -7.58 -8.11
C ARG A 42 -0.78 -8.55 -8.89
N LYS A 43 -0.72 -9.81 -8.45
CA LYS A 43 -0.09 -10.89 -9.22
C LYS A 43 -0.74 -10.89 -10.61
N LEU A 44 0.06 -10.70 -11.66
CA LEU A 44 -0.40 -10.81 -13.03
C LEU A 44 -1.01 -12.20 -13.19
N MET A 45 -2.32 -12.27 -13.41
CA MET A 45 -2.96 -13.53 -13.74
C MET A 45 -2.51 -13.90 -15.14
N ALA A 46 -1.81 -15.02 -15.27
CA ALA A 46 -1.38 -15.51 -16.57
C ALA A 46 -2.60 -15.64 -17.49
N LEU A 47 -2.62 -14.88 -18.58
CA LEU A 47 -3.64 -14.99 -19.61
C LEU A 47 -3.41 -16.31 -20.35
N SER A 48 -4.25 -17.30 -20.09
CA SER A 48 -4.27 -18.53 -20.88
C SER A 48 -4.85 -18.22 -22.26
N ILE A 49 -3.99 -18.13 -23.27
CA ILE A 49 -4.41 -17.99 -24.65
C ILE A 49 -4.87 -19.37 -25.12
N LYS A 50 -6.11 -19.48 -25.59
CA LYS A 50 -6.63 -20.72 -26.17
C LYS A 50 -5.92 -20.98 -27.51
N THR A 51 -4.90 -21.84 -27.50
CA THR A 51 -4.13 -22.23 -28.70
C THR A 51 -4.74 -23.41 -29.46
N LYS A 52 -5.96 -23.85 -29.10
CA LYS A 52 -6.59 -25.01 -29.74
C LYS A 52 -6.92 -24.69 -31.20
N GLY A 53 -6.08 -25.16 -32.11
CA GLY A 53 -6.18 -24.91 -33.56
C GLY A 53 -5.12 -23.96 -34.10
N PHE A 54 -4.27 -23.36 -33.26
CA PHE A 54 -3.15 -22.58 -33.73
C PHE A 54 -2.11 -23.51 -34.36
N LYS A 55 -1.87 -23.34 -35.66
CA LYS A 55 -0.75 -23.94 -36.37
C LYS A 55 0.12 -22.81 -36.86
N PHE A 56 1.39 -22.84 -36.50
CA PHE A 56 2.36 -21.87 -36.98
C PHE A 56 2.71 -22.24 -38.42
N ASP A 57 2.26 -21.45 -39.39
CA ASP A 57 2.68 -21.61 -40.78
C ASP A 57 4.01 -20.88 -40.97
N ARG A 58 5.04 -21.67 -41.24
CA ARG A 58 6.42 -21.18 -41.38
C ARG A 58 6.60 -20.41 -42.70
N GLU A 59 5.87 -20.79 -43.74
CA GLU A 59 6.02 -20.17 -45.06
C GLU A 59 5.40 -18.77 -45.07
N GLU A 60 4.24 -18.59 -44.44
CA GLU A 60 3.60 -17.28 -44.28
C GLU A 60 4.44 -16.30 -43.43
N ALA A 61 5.15 -16.81 -42.41
CA ALA A 61 5.99 -15.98 -41.53
C ALA A 61 7.28 -15.47 -42.21
N HIS A 62 7.84 -16.23 -43.16
CA HIS A 62 9.02 -15.82 -43.93
C HIS A 62 8.68 -14.94 -45.14
N ALA A 63 7.40 -14.84 -45.51
CA ALA A 63 6.93 -14.04 -46.64
C ALA A 63 6.70 -12.54 -46.30
N ARG A 64 6.98 -12.11 -45.05
CA ARG A 64 6.89 -10.72 -44.59
C ARG A 64 8.25 -10.15 -44.21
#